data_AF-A0A4P5SPB4-F1
#
_entry.id   AF-A0A4P5SPB4-F1
#
_cell.length_a   1.000
_cell.length_b   1.000
_cell.length_c   1.000
_cell.angle_alpha   90.00
_cell.angle_beta   90.00
_cell.angle_gamma   90.00
#
_symmetry.space_group_name_H-M   'P 1'
#
loop_
_entity.id
_entity.type
_entity.pdbx_description
1 polymer ?
#
loop_
_entity_poly.entity_id
_entity_poly.type
_entity_poly.pdbx_seq_one_letter_code
_entity_poly.pdbx_strand_id
1 'polypeptide(L)'
;MAEIDHKSINELASALDAILTELVEYRLLRPAPSRLVKLDPKLSLSAAEKRDELFRRISHDPFEGALLLALQALGEALHQQGGTKLMRYILQTVAQRDQENESRRLSSADSQWDGIGDENDRWNA
;
A
#
# COMPACT_ATOMS: atom_id res chain seq x y z
N MET A 1 -12.58 -7.77 -20.41
CA MET A 1 -11.54 -7.90 -19.39
C MET A 1 -10.25 -8.26 -20.11
N ALA A 2 -9.22 -7.43 -20.02
CA ALA A 2 -7.92 -7.77 -20.59
C ALA A 2 -7.31 -8.89 -19.73
N GLU A 3 -6.88 -9.98 -20.36
CA GLU A 3 -6.11 -11.03 -19.70
C GLU A 3 -4.74 -10.43 -19.37
N ILE A 4 -4.48 -10.19 -18.08
CA ILE A 4 -3.15 -9.78 -17.62
C ILE A 4 -2.26 -11.01 -17.72
N ASP A 5 -1.23 -10.94 -18.57
CA ASP A 5 -0.32 -12.06 -18.75
C ASP A 5 0.65 -12.22 -17.56
N HIS A 6 1.28 -13.39 -17.47
CA HIS A 6 2.19 -13.73 -16.36
C HIS A 6 3.41 -12.79 -16.29
N LYS A 7 3.79 -12.19 -17.42
CA LYS A 7 4.89 -11.23 -17.50
C LYS A 7 4.51 -9.92 -16.80
N SER A 8 3.32 -9.39 -17.12
CA SER A 8 2.78 -8.17 -16.52
C SER A 8 2.60 -8.33 -15.01
N ILE A 9 2.16 -9.50 -14.55
CA ILE A 9 2.07 -9.83 -13.12
C ILE A 9 3.44 -9.72 -12.43
N ASN A 10 4.47 -10.32 -13.03
CA ASN A 10 5.81 -10.29 -12.45
C ASN A 10 6.41 -8.88 -12.40
N GLU A 11 6.14 -8.05 -13.42
CA GLU A 11 6.54 -6.65 -13.45
C GLU A 11 5.83 -5.83 -12.36
N LEU A 12 4.52 -6.00 -12.21
CA LEU A 12 3.71 -5.37 -11.16
C LEU A 12 4.16 -5.80 -9.75
N ALA A 13 4.44 -7.09 -9.57
CA ALA A 13 4.97 -7.61 -8.31
C ALA A 13 6.36 -7.05 -8.02
N SER A 14 7.24 -6.90 -9.02
CA SER A 14 8.55 -6.27 -8.84
C SER A 14 8.46 -4.78 -8.51
N ALA A 15 7.52 -4.06 -9.10
CA ALA A 15 7.28 -2.65 -8.75
C ALA A 15 6.78 -2.51 -7.30
N LEU A 16 5.82 -3.34 -6.89
CA LEU A 16 5.33 -3.37 -5.50
C LEU A 16 6.45 -3.74 -4.52
N ASP A 17 7.22 -4.79 -4.84
CA ASP A 17 8.34 -5.27 -4.04
C ASP A 17 9.38 -4.16 -3.81
N ALA A 18 9.75 -3.42 -4.86
CA ALA A 18 10.67 -2.29 -4.76
C ALA A 18 10.14 -1.17 -3.84
N ILE A 19 8.88 -0.77 -4.00
CA ILE A 19 8.27 0.27 -3.14
C ILE A 19 8.26 -0.17 -1.68
N LEU A 20 7.90 -1.43 -1.39
CA LEU A 20 7.84 -1.95 -0.03
C LEU A 20 9.24 -2.10 0.59
N THR A 21 10.23 -2.52 -0.18
CA THR A 21 11.62 -2.60 0.27
C THR A 21 12.14 -1.21 0.66
N GLU A 22 12.04 -0.24 -0.24
CA GLU A 22 12.48 1.13 0.02
C GLU A 22 11.79 1.73 1.24
N LEU A 23 10.48 1.49 1.40
CA LEU A 23 9.72 2.00 2.54
C LEU A 23 10.15 1.36 3.87
N VAL A 24 10.48 0.08 3.88
CA VAL A 24 10.98 -0.62 5.07
C VAL A 24 12.41 -0.18 5.39
N GLU A 25 13.29 -0.13 4.41
CA GLU A 25 14.67 0.34 4.57
C GLU A 25 14.72 1.78 5.07
N TYR A 26 13.92 2.66 4.47
CA TYR A 26 13.81 4.05 4.90
C TYR A 26 13.37 4.18 6.36
N ARG A 27 12.39 3.39 6.79
CA ARG A 27 11.91 3.35 8.18
C ARG A 27 12.93 2.75 9.15
N LEU A 28 13.78 1.81 8.72
CA LEU A 28 14.84 1.24 9.54
C LEU A 28 16.00 2.23 9.73
N LEU A 29 16.29 3.03 8.71
CA LEU A 29 17.38 4.02 8.72
C LEU A 29 17.02 5.29 9.50
N ARG A 30 15.73 5.57 9.73
CA ARG A 30 15.28 6.69 10.55
C ARG A 30 14.91 6.24 11.98
N PRO A 31 15.41 6.92 13.03
CA PRO A 31 14.83 6.76 14.35
C PRO A 31 13.37 7.22 14.29
N ALA A 32 12.44 6.33 14.62
CA ALA A 32 11.01 6.61 14.57
C ALA A 32 10.69 7.90 15.36
N PRO A 33 10.01 8.90 14.78
CA PRO A 33 9.42 9.95 15.59
C PRO A 33 8.42 9.26 16.54
N SER A 34 8.57 9.51 17.84
CA SER A 34 7.90 8.85 18.97
C SER A 34 6.38 9.06 19.06
N ARG A 35 5.70 9.37 17.95
CA ARG A 35 4.25 9.54 17.92
C ARG A 35 3.60 8.35 17.24
N LEU A 36 3.24 7.38 18.06
CA LEU A 36 2.13 6.47 17.78
C LEU A 36 0.87 7.33 17.58
N VAL A 37 0.60 7.73 16.34
CA VAL A 37 -0.72 8.26 15.98
C VAL A 37 -1.67 7.08 16.03
N LYS A 38 -2.41 6.97 17.13
CA LYS A 38 -3.58 6.09 17.20
C LYS A 38 -4.58 6.59 16.16
N LEU A 39 -4.67 5.88 15.05
CA LEU A 39 -5.79 6.00 14.12
C LEU A 39 -7.00 5.40 14.83
N ASP A 40 -7.97 6.24 15.16
CA ASP A 40 -9.27 5.81 15.67
C ASP A 40 -10.01 5.11 14.52
N PRO A 41 -10.31 3.80 14.59
CA PRO A 41 -10.76 3.00 13.45
C PRO A 41 -12.22 3.28 13.01
N LYS A 42 -12.83 4.37 13.47
CA LYS A 42 -14.28 4.65 13.31
C LYS A 42 -14.64 5.87 12.48
N LEU A 43 -13.67 6.62 11.96
CA LEU A 43 -13.97 7.71 11.04
C LEU A 43 -13.67 7.22 9.63
N SER A 44 -14.71 6.89 8.87
CA SER A 44 -14.62 6.90 7.42
C SER A 44 -14.28 8.35 7.04
N LEU A 45 -12.98 8.61 6.87
CA LEU A 45 -12.49 9.93 6.51
C LEU A 45 -13.07 10.28 5.15
N SER A 46 -13.63 11.48 5.04
CA SER A 46 -14.04 12.03 3.75
C SER A 46 -12.84 12.09 2.80
N ALA A 47 -13.09 12.10 1.49
CA ALA A 47 -12.03 12.23 0.48
C ALA A 47 -11.18 13.51 0.65
N ALA A 48 -11.71 14.55 1.30
CA ALA A 48 -10.95 15.74 1.66
C ALA A 48 -9.98 15.47 2.82
N GLU A 49 -10.45 14.83 3.90
CA GLU A 49 -9.63 14.51 5.06
C GLU A 49 -8.52 13.49 4.74
N LYS A 50 -8.80 12.51 3.87
CA LYS A 50 -7.76 11.59 3.36
C LYS A 50 -6.65 12.35 2.61
N ARG A 51 -7.02 13.34 1.78
CA ARG A 51 -6.06 14.18 1.06
C ARG A 51 -5.26 15.09 2.00
N ASP A 52 -5.90 15.66 3.02
CA ASP A 52 -5.22 16.52 3.99
C ASP A 52 -4.25 15.74 4.89
N GLU A 53 -4.61 14.53 5.32
CA GLU A 53 -3.70 13.63 6.05
C GLU A 53 -2.50 13.25 5.19
N LEU A 54 -2.74 12.90 3.93
CA LEU A 54 -1.69 12.59 2.97
C LEU A 54 -0.76 13.78 2.73
N PHE A 55 -1.31 14.98 2.53
CA PHE A 55 -0.54 16.20 2.38
C PHE A 55 0.31 16.51 3.63
N ARG A 56 -0.25 16.31 4.83
CA ARG A 56 0.50 16.46 6.09
C ARG A 56 1.66 15.48 6.18
N ARG A 57 1.46 14.22 5.79
CA ARG A 57 2.53 13.20 5.75
C ARG A 57 3.65 13.58 4.79
N ILE A 58 3.32 13.97 3.56
CA ILE A 58 4.32 14.41 2.56
C ILE A 58 5.07 15.66 3.04
N SER A 59 4.37 16.60 3.67
CA SER A 59 4.99 17.83 4.17
C SER A 59 5.95 17.55 5.34
N HIS A 60 5.70 16.51 6.13
CA HIS A 60 6.54 16.11 7.26
C HIS A 60 7.71 15.22 6.84
N ASP A 61 7.44 14.25 5.96
CA ASP A 61 8.41 13.32 5.40
C ASP A 61 8.14 13.14 3.89
N PRO A 62 8.76 13.95 3.02
CA PRO A 62 8.47 13.94 1.59
C PRO A 62 8.79 12.61 0.92
N PHE A 63 9.80 11.89 1.40
CA PHE A 63 10.21 10.62 0.80
C PHE A 63 9.26 9.49 1.20
N GLU A 64 8.96 9.35 2.50
CA GLU A 64 7.97 8.36 2.94
C GLU A 64 6.58 8.67 2.35
N GLY A 65 6.19 9.95 2.34
CA GLY A 65 4.92 10.38 1.76
C GLY A 65 4.80 10.05 0.27
N ALA A 66 5.88 10.22 -0.51
CA ALA A 66 5.92 9.85 -1.92
C ALA A 66 5.81 8.33 -2.14
N LEU A 67 6.47 7.52 -1.30
CA LEU A 67 6.37 6.06 -1.37
C LEU A 67 4.96 5.56 -1.03
N LEU A 68 4.33 6.11 0.01
CA LEU A 68 2.94 5.79 0.37
C LEU A 68 1.96 6.20 -0.74
N LEU A 69 2.18 7.35 -1.38
CA LEU A 69 1.43 7.79 -2.55
C LEU A 69 1.55 6.82 -3.73
N ALA A 70 2.77 6.40 -4.05
CA ALA A 70 3.03 5.44 -5.12
C ALA A 70 2.35 4.10 -4.82
N LEU A 71 2.41 3.65 -3.56
CA LEU A 71 1.76 2.43 -3.09
C LEU A 71 0.24 2.51 -3.24
N GLN A 72 -0.37 3.64 -2.87
CA GLN A 72 -1.81 3.89 -3.05
C GLN A 72 -2.21 3.86 -4.53
N ALA A 73 -1.51 4.62 -5.38
CA ALA A 73 -1.81 4.71 -6.81
C ALA A 73 -1.67 3.36 -7.51
N LEU A 74 -0.68 2.54 -7.11
CA LEU A 74 -0.54 1.17 -7.60
C LEU A 74 -1.74 0.31 -7.21
N GLY A 75 -2.21 0.38 -5.97
CA GLY A 75 -3.40 -0.33 -5.51
C GLY A 75 -4.65 0.04 -6.30
N GLU A 76 -4.86 1.35 -6.55
CA GLU A 76 -6.00 1.84 -7.33
C GLU A 76 -5.94 1.36 -8.79
N ALA A 77 -4.75 1.38 -9.40
CA ALA A 77 -4.54 0.88 -10.76
C ALA A 77 -4.80 -0.64 -10.85
N LEU A 78 -4.29 -1.42 -9.89
CA LEU A 78 -4.56 -2.86 -9.81
C LEU A 78 -6.05 -3.15 -9.64
N HIS A 79 -6.73 -2.39 -8.78
CA HIS A 79 -8.17 -2.51 -8.58
C HIS A 79 -8.95 -2.23 -9.88
N GLN A 80 -8.61 -1.16 -10.60
CA GLN A 80 -9.25 -0.83 -11.89
C GLN A 80 -9.05 -1.93 -12.95
N GLN A 81 -7.93 -2.65 -12.92
CA GLN A 81 -7.62 -3.69 -13.90
C GLN A 81 -8.22 -5.06 -13.56
N GLY A 82 -8.20 -5.47 -12.29
CA GLY A 82 -8.58 -6.82 -11.89
C GLY A 82 -9.22 -6.94 -10.50
N GLY A 83 -9.63 -5.81 -9.92
CA GLY A 83 -10.25 -5.74 -8.60
C GLY A 83 -9.34 -6.23 -7.47
N THR A 84 -9.97 -6.51 -6.34
CA THR A 84 -9.30 -7.02 -5.13
C THR A 84 -8.59 -8.36 -5.35
N LYS A 85 -9.07 -9.20 -6.28
CA LYS A 85 -8.44 -10.48 -6.64
C LYS A 85 -7.03 -10.29 -7.19
N LEU A 86 -6.85 -9.36 -8.13
CA LEU A 86 -5.53 -9.08 -8.71
C LEU A 86 -4.59 -8.48 -7.65
N MET A 87 -5.09 -7.52 -6.86
CA MET A 87 -4.31 -6.93 -5.77
C MET A 87 -3.78 -8.00 -4.80
N ARG A 88 -4.66 -8.92 -4.37
CA ARG A 88 -4.30 -10.04 -3.48
C ARG A 88 -3.29 -10.99 -4.14
N TYR A 89 -3.48 -11.29 -5.42
CA TYR A 89 -2.55 -12.16 -6.16
C TYR A 89 -1.14 -11.56 -6.28
N ILE A 90 -1.05 -10.26 -6.59
CA ILE A 90 0.23 -9.54 -6.65
C ILE A 90 0.90 -9.51 -5.28
N LEU A 91 0.15 -9.22 -4.21
CA LEU A 91 0.70 -9.26 -2.84
C LEU A 91 1.20 -10.65 -2.44
N GLN A 92 0.47 -11.71 -2.77
CA GLN A 92 0.93 -13.08 -2.52
C GLN A 92 2.21 -13.40 -3.30
N THR A 93 2.34 -12.90 -4.53
CA THR A 93 3.56 -13.06 -5.32
C THR A 93 4.75 -12.33 -4.69
N VAL A 94 4.53 -11.15 -4.10
CA VAL A 94 5.57 -10.42 -3.35
C VAL A 94 5.90 -11.13 -2.03
N ALA A 95 4.90 -11.61 -1.28
CA ALA A 95 5.08 -12.37 -0.05
C ALA A 95 5.98 -13.60 -0.25
N GLN A 96 5.80 -14.31 -1.37
CA GLN A 96 6.60 -15.48 -1.71
C GLN A 96 8.08 -15.15 -1.98
N ARG A 97 8.43 -13.90 -2.31
CA ARG A 97 9.83 -13.49 -2.55
C ARG A 97 10.63 -13.30 -1.27
N ASP A 98 9.97 -13.00 -0.15
CA ASP A 98 10.61 -12.70 1.14
C ASP A 98 9.67 -13.05 2.30
N GLN A 99 9.48 -14.36 2.50
CA GLN A 99 8.57 -14.89 3.52
C GLN A 99 8.99 -14.51 4.95
N GLU A 100 10.29 -14.32 5.19
CA GLU A 100 10.81 -14.01 6.53
C GLU A 100 10.40 -12.62 7.03
N ASN A 101 10.15 -11.67 6.11
CA ASN A 101 9.79 -10.30 6.43
C ASN A 101 8.36 -9.92 6.02
N GLU A 102 7.56 -10.88 5.55
CA GLU A 102 6.21 -10.68 5.00
C GLU A 102 5.36 -9.73 5.86
N SER A 103 5.12 -10.08 7.13
CA SER A 103 4.25 -9.31 8.03
C SER A 103 4.70 -7.85 8.20
N ARG A 104 6.01 -7.59 8.19
CA ARG A 104 6.54 -6.22 8.34
C ARG A 104 6.36 -5.44 7.05
N ARG A 105 6.62 -6.06 5.90
CA ARG A 105 6.60 -5.42 4.57
C ARG A 105 5.17 -5.17 4.09
N LEU A 106 4.28 -6.15 4.25
CA LEU A 106 2.92 -6.07 3.73
C LEU A 106 2.00 -5.15 4.54
N SER A 107 2.31 -4.91 5.82
CA SER A 107 1.52 -4.03 6.70
C SER A 107 1.24 -2.64 6.12
N SER A 108 2.15 -2.12 5.30
CA SER A 108 1.98 -0.81 4.66
C SER A 108 1.06 -0.88 3.46
N ALA A 109 1.11 -1.97 2.68
CA ALA A 109 0.15 -2.21 1.60
C ALA A 109 -1.26 -2.39 2.17
N ASP A 110 -1.40 -3.19 3.24
CA ASP A 110 -2.69 -3.41 3.90
C ASP A 110 -3.31 -2.11 4.43
N SER A 111 -2.49 -1.25 5.03
CA SER A 111 -2.98 0.04 5.55
C SER A 111 -3.33 1.03 4.45
N GLN A 112 -2.59 1.06 3.33
CA GLN A 112 -2.89 2.01 2.25
C GLN A 112 -4.06 1.52 1.40
N TRP A 113 -4.14 0.23 1.12
CA TRP A 113 -5.18 -0.32 0.25
C TRP A 113 -6.53 -0.51 0.94
N ASP A 114 -6.60 -0.25 2.24
CA ASP A 114 -7.86 -0.21 2.97
C ASP A 114 -8.80 0.86 2.38
N GLY A 115 -9.97 0.41 1.91
CA GLY A 115 -10.95 1.28 1.26
C GLY A 115 -10.69 1.58 -0.23
N ILE A 116 -9.75 0.89 -0.90
CA ILE A 116 -9.69 0.87 -2.37
C ILE A 116 -10.80 -0.06 -2.88
N GLY A 117 -11.74 0.50 -3.65
CA GLY A 117 -12.89 -0.22 -4.21
C GLY A 117 -14.22 0.28 -3.64
N ASP A 118 -15.09 -0.65 -3.22
CA ASP A 118 -16.36 -0.36 -2.53
C ASP A 118 -16.17 -0.55 -1.01
N GLU A 119 -16.88 0.21 -0.16
CA GLU A 119 -16.83 0.05 1.30
C GLU A 119 -17.28 -1.36 1.75
N ASN A 120 -18.03 -2.05 0.88
CA ASN A 120 -18.47 -3.43 1.04
C ASN A 120 -17.42 -4.46 0.61
N ASP A 121 -16.51 -4.11 -0.30
CA ASP A 121 -15.35 -4.92 -0.71
C ASP A 121 -14.18 -4.59 0.21
N ARG A 122 -14.33 -4.95 1.49
CA ARG A 122 -13.27 -4.78 2.47
C ARG A 122 -12.03 -5.54 2.00
N TRP A 123 -10.94 -4.80 1.81
CA TRP A 123 -9.60 -5.35 1.60
C TRP A 123 -9.25 -6.45 2.62
N ASN A 124 -9.69 -6.25 3.87
CA ASN A 124 -9.46 -7.11 5.03
C ASN A 124 -10.62 -8.05 5.43
N ALA A 125 -11.64 -8.28 4.57
CA ALA A 125 -12.72 -9.23 4.85
C ALA A 125 -12.47 -10.64 4.28
#